data_AF-A0AAI9H3F8-F1
#
_entry.id   AF-A0AAI9H3F8-F1
#
_cell.length_a   1.000
_cell.length_b   1.000
_cell.length_c   1.000
_cell.angle_alpha   90.00
_cell.angle_beta   90.00
_cell.angle_gamma   90.00
#
_symmetry.space_group_name_H-M   'P 1'
#
loop_
_entity.id
_entity.type
_entity.pdbx_description
1 polymer ?
#
loop_
_entity_poly.entity_id
_entity_poly.type
_entity_poly.pdbx_seq_one_letter_code
_entity_poly.pdbx_strand_id
1 'polypeptide(L)'
;MSSLNIKQGSDAHFPDYPLASPSNNEIDLLNLISVLWRAKKTVMAVVFAFACAGLLISFILPQKWTSAAVVTPPEPVQWQELEKSFTKLRVLDLDIKIDRTEAFNLFIKKFQSVSLLEEYLRSSPYVMDQLKEAKIDELDLHRAIVALSEKMKAVDDNASKKKDEPSLYTSWTLSFTAPTSEEAQTVLSGYIDYISTLVVKESLENVRNKLEIKTQFEKEKLAQDRIKTKNQLDANIQRLNYSLDIANAAGIKKPVYSNGQAVKDDPDFSISLGADGIERKLEIEKAVTDVAELNGELRNRQYLVEQLTKAHVNDVNFTP
;
A
#
# COMPACT_ATOMS: atom_id res chain seq x y z
N MET A 1 -20.51 52.61 84.31
CA MET A 1 -20.64 53.83 85.14
C MET A 1 -20.36 55.04 84.25
N SER A 2 -21.23 56.04 84.34
CA SER A 2 -21.21 57.28 83.58
C SER A 2 -19.92 58.08 83.73
N SER A 3 -19.49 58.75 82.66
CA SER A 3 -19.34 60.21 82.70
C SER A 3 -19.17 60.75 81.28
N LEU A 4 -20.22 61.44 80.83
CA LEU A 4 -20.18 62.41 79.74
C LEU A 4 -19.40 63.64 80.23
N ASN A 5 -18.53 64.19 79.39
CA ASN A 5 -18.14 65.58 79.49
C ASN A 5 -18.11 66.18 78.07
N ILE A 6 -18.95 67.20 77.88
CA ILE A 6 -19.22 68.01 76.68
C ILE A 6 -19.33 69.43 77.29
N LYS A 7 -18.66 70.51 76.87
CA LYS A 7 -18.43 71.18 75.57
C LYS A 7 -17.35 72.25 75.87
N GLN A 8 -16.65 72.90 74.93
CA GLN A 8 -17.12 74.06 74.11
C GLN A 8 -15.83 74.64 73.47
N GLY A 9 -15.73 75.16 72.24
CA GLY A 9 -16.65 75.38 71.13
C GLY A 9 -15.92 75.95 69.88
N SER A 10 -16.67 76.04 68.78
CA SER A 10 -16.55 76.81 67.50
C SER A 10 -15.19 77.08 66.85
N ASP A 11 -14.98 76.96 65.53
CA ASP A 11 -15.85 76.71 64.37
C ASP A 11 -15.01 76.19 63.18
N ALA A 12 -15.71 75.52 62.27
CA ALA A 12 -15.41 75.28 60.84
C ALA A 12 -14.30 74.26 60.46
N HIS A 13 -14.71 73.01 60.22
CA HIS A 13 -13.98 72.11 59.33
C HIS A 13 -14.88 71.00 58.78
N PHE A 14 -15.05 70.93 57.44
CA PHE A 14 -15.26 69.73 56.60
C PHE A 14 -15.23 70.16 55.12
N PRO A 15 -14.79 69.33 54.17
CA PRO A 15 -13.60 68.48 54.16
C PRO A 15 -12.70 68.82 52.95
N ASP A 16 -11.39 68.91 53.15
CA ASP A 16 -10.47 68.81 52.00
C ASP A 16 -10.49 67.37 51.51
N TYR A 17 -11.17 67.14 50.38
CA TYR A 17 -10.92 65.97 49.56
C TYR A 17 -9.45 66.03 49.13
N PRO A 18 -8.58 65.10 49.57
CA PRO A 18 -7.26 65.02 48.98
C PRO A 18 -7.45 64.51 47.55
N LEU A 19 -7.24 65.42 46.59
CA LEU A 19 -7.03 65.07 45.20
C LEU A 19 -5.93 64.00 45.16
N ALA A 20 -6.25 62.86 44.53
CA ALA A 20 -5.28 61.84 44.22
C ALA A 20 -4.09 62.50 43.49
N SER A 21 -2.91 62.46 44.11
CA SER A 21 -1.66 62.83 43.47
C SER A 21 -1.53 62.02 42.17
N PRO A 22 -1.29 62.64 41.01
CA PRO A 22 -0.98 61.88 39.81
C PRO A 22 0.36 61.19 40.05
N SER A 23 0.37 59.86 40.10
CA SER A 23 1.61 59.10 40.06
C SER A 23 2.24 59.32 38.68
N ASN A 24 3.22 60.22 38.61
CA ASN A 24 4.14 60.32 37.49
C ASN A 24 4.99 59.04 37.46
N ASN A 25 4.43 57.97 36.91
CA ASN A 25 5.14 56.76 36.51
C ASN A 25 5.83 56.98 35.16
N GLU A 26 6.52 58.11 34.99
CA GLU A 26 7.42 58.29 33.86
C GLU A 26 8.74 57.61 34.21
N ILE A 27 9.13 56.62 33.41
CA ILE A 27 10.41 55.94 33.55
C ILE A 27 11.50 56.93 33.13
N ASP A 28 12.20 57.50 34.09
CA ASP A 28 13.32 58.41 33.84
C ASP A 28 14.52 57.63 33.27
N LEU A 29 14.64 57.67 31.93
CA LEU A 29 15.64 56.93 31.16
C LEU A 29 17.08 57.34 31.53
N LEU A 30 17.31 58.60 31.90
CA LEU A 30 18.65 59.09 32.24
C LEU A 30 19.08 58.58 33.62
N ASN A 31 18.15 58.53 34.57
CA ASN A 31 18.40 57.98 35.89
C ASN A 31 18.63 56.47 35.82
N LEU A 32 17.85 55.75 35.01
CA LEU A 32 18.04 54.32 34.72
C LEU A 32 19.43 54.04 34.13
N ILE A 33 19.90 54.85 33.17
CA ILE A 33 21.24 54.75 32.58
C ILE A 33 22.32 54.95 33.65
N SER A 34 22.15 55.92 34.56
CA SER A 34 23.11 56.17 35.64
C SER A 34 23.21 55.01 36.63
N VAL A 35 22.07 54.37 36.95
CA VAL A 35 21.99 53.19 37.82
C VAL A 35 22.64 51.98 37.14
N LEU A 36 22.37 51.75 35.86
CA LEU A 36 23.02 50.71 35.04
C LEU A 36 24.55 50.91 34.97
N TRP A 37 25.01 52.16 34.79
CA TRP A 37 26.42 52.49 34.72
C TRP A 37 27.15 52.24 36.06
N ARG A 38 26.47 52.50 37.18
CA ARG A 38 26.99 52.26 38.54
C ARG A 38 26.99 50.76 38.89
N ALA A 39 26.00 50.02 38.42
CA ALA A 39 25.85 48.58 38.62
C ALA A 39 26.57 47.71 37.57
N LYS A 40 27.36 48.30 36.65
CA LYS A 40 27.99 47.59 35.52
C LYS A 40 28.77 46.32 35.88
N LYS A 41 29.42 46.29 37.04
CA LYS A 41 30.14 45.09 37.53
C LYS A 41 29.17 43.98 37.95
N THR A 42 28.08 44.33 38.62
CA THR A 42 27.02 43.39 39.03
C THR A 42 26.28 42.84 37.82
N VAL A 43 25.94 43.69 36.84
CA VAL A 43 25.31 43.27 35.58
C VAL A 43 26.24 42.32 34.82
N MET A 44 27.53 42.65 34.69
CA MET A 44 28.51 41.79 34.03
C MET A 44 28.68 40.45 34.76
N ALA A 45 28.72 40.45 36.10
CA ALA A 45 28.81 39.23 36.90
C ALA A 45 27.59 38.32 36.75
N VAL A 46 26.37 38.89 36.75
CA VAL A 46 25.12 38.14 36.56
C VAL A 46 25.04 37.57 35.14
N VAL A 47 25.35 38.37 34.12
CA VAL A 47 25.40 37.90 32.73
C VAL A 47 26.41 36.76 32.56
N PHE A 48 27.60 36.89 33.16
CA PHE A 48 28.62 35.84 33.13
C PHE A 48 28.17 34.57 33.87
N ALA A 49 27.50 34.70 35.02
CA ALA A 49 26.96 33.57 35.76
C ALA A 49 25.88 32.82 34.97
N PHE A 50 24.95 33.54 34.33
CA PHE A 50 23.93 32.92 33.47
C PHE A 50 24.53 32.34 32.18
N ALA A 51 25.56 32.95 31.60
CA ALA A 51 26.28 32.39 30.46
C ALA A 51 27.01 31.08 30.83
N CYS A 52 27.68 31.03 31.99
CA CYS A 52 28.32 29.82 32.50
C CYS A 52 27.29 28.74 32.82
N ALA A 53 26.18 29.09 33.47
CA ALA A 53 25.08 28.16 33.73
C ALA A 53 24.47 27.63 32.42
N GLY A 54 24.25 28.49 31.43
CA GLY A 54 23.77 28.10 30.10
C GLY A 54 24.71 27.14 29.38
N LEU A 55 26.02 27.38 29.43
CA LEU A 55 27.03 26.46 28.88
C LEU A 55 27.03 25.11 29.61
N LEU A 56 27.03 25.11 30.94
CA LEU A 56 26.97 23.87 31.73
C LEU A 56 25.71 23.07 31.42
N ILE A 57 24.55 23.73 31.35
CA ILE A 57 23.28 23.08 30.98
C ILE A 57 23.34 22.54 29.55
N SER A 58 23.96 23.26 28.62
CA SER A 58 24.14 22.80 27.23
C SER A 58 25.00 21.55 27.10
N PHE A 59 25.97 21.33 28.00
CA PHE A 59 26.77 20.10 28.03
C PHE A 59 26.06 18.93 28.71
N ILE A 60 25.04 19.20 29.55
CA ILE A 60 24.28 18.18 30.29
C ILE A 60 23.07 17.68 29.47
N LEU A 61 22.55 18.48 28.54
CA LEU A 61 21.42 18.05 27.70
C LEU A 61 21.85 16.91 26.75
N PRO A 62 21.09 15.80 26.69
CA PRO A 62 21.40 14.70 25.79
C PRO A 62 21.26 15.19 24.35
N GLN A 63 22.33 15.04 23.57
CA GLN A 63 22.31 15.32 22.13
C GLN A 63 21.33 14.37 21.44
N LYS A 64 20.51 14.90 20.54
CA LYS A 64 19.56 14.14 19.73
C LYS A 64 19.81 14.45 18.27
N TRP A 65 19.94 13.40 17.47
CA TRP A 65 20.16 13.48 16.04
C TRP A 65 18.93 12.90 15.34
N THR A 66 18.42 13.62 14.35
CA THR A 66 17.29 13.17 13.54
C THR A 66 17.80 12.88 12.13
N SER A 67 17.69 11.63 11.70
CA SER A 67 17.87 11.25 10.30
C SER A 67 16.54 11.44 9.58
N ALA A 68 16.57 11.92 8.34
CA ALA A 68 15.39 12.15 7.52
C ALA A 68 15.63 11.69 6.07
N ALA A 69 14.60 11.11 5.47
CA ALA A 69 14.56 10.71 4.07
C ALA A 69 13.25 11.17 3.44
N VAL A 70 13.33 11.78 2.25
CA VAL A 70 12.15 12.17 1.47
C VAL A 70 11.92 11.12 0.40
N VAL A 71 10.74 10.49 0.43
CA VAL A 71 10.35 9.43 -0.52
C VAL A 71 9.22 9.89 -1.42
N THR A 72 9.23 9.41 -2.67
CA THR A 72 8.23 9.71 -3.69
C THR A 72 7.77 8.42 -4.36
N PRO A 73 6.58 8.39 -5.00
CA PRO A 73 6.16 7.25 -5.80
C PRO A 73 7.19 6.87 -6.87
N PRO A 74 7.30 5.57 -7.20
CA PRO A 74 8.32 5.08 -8.12
C PRO A 74 8.09 5.56 -9.55
N GLU A 75 9.21 5.75 -10.24
CA GLU A 75 9.25 6.19 -11.63
C GLU A 75 9.09 5.02 -12.60
N PRO A 76 8.66 5.26 -13.86
CA PRO A 76 8.49 4.20 -14.84
C PRO A 76 9.76 3.38 -15.10
N VAL A 77 10.93 4.01 -15.00
CA VAL A 77 12.23 3.35 -15.23
C VAL A 77 12.54 2.29 -14.17
N GLN A 78 12.10 2.49 -12.93
CA GLN A 78 12.26 1.53 -11.83
C GLN A 78 11.32 0.33 -11.97
N TRP A 79 10.23 0.47 -12.73
CA TRP A 79 9.22 -0.56 -12.93
C TRP A 79 9.48 -1.47 -14.15
N GLN A 80 10.49 -1.15 -14.97
CA GLN A 80 10.66 -1.78 -16.28
C GLN A 80 10.87 -3.31 -16.18
N GLU A 81 11.63 -3.77 -15.19
CA GLU A 81 11.88 -5.21 -15.00
C GLU A 81 10.61 -5.96 -14.57
N LEU A 82 9.78 -5.30 -13.77
CA LEU A 82 8.47 -5.81 -13.34
C LEU A 82 7.51 -5.94 -14.53
N GLU A 83 7.41 -4.89 -15.36
CA GLU A 83 6.59 -4.89 -16.59
C GLU A 83 7.03 -5.97 -17.60
N LYS A 84 8.36 -6.15 -17.78
CA LYS A 84 8.90 -7.23 -18.61
C LYS A 84 8.49 -8.60 -18.10
N SER A 85 8.49 -8.78 -16.78
CA SER A 85 8.08 -10.03 -16.14
C SER A 85 6.59 -10.33 -16.33
N PHE A 86 5.73 -9.30 -16.28
CA PHE A 86 4.29 -9.46 -16.48
C PHE A 86 3.85 -9.56 -17.94
N THR A 87 4.70 -9.16 -18.88
CA THR A 87 4.41 -9.32 -20.32
C THR A 87 4.13 -10.78 -20.68
N LYS A 88 4.86 -11.73 -20.09
CA LYS A 88 4.61 -13.17 -20.29
C LYS A 88 3.23 -13.59 -19.78
N LEU A 89 2.80 -13.05 -18.64
CA LEU A 89 1.49 -13.35 -18.06
C LEU A 89 0.36 -12.73 -18.90
N ARG A 90 0.56 -11.51 -19.44
CA ARG A 90 -0.41 -10.86 -20.33
C ARG A 90 -0.67 -11.66 -21.60
N VAL A 91 0.36 -12.31 -22.17
CA VAL A 91 0.21 -13.23 -23.31
C VAL A 91 -0.64 -14.46 -22.94
N LEU A 92 -0.64 -14.87 -21.68
CA LEU A 92 -1.46 -15.97 -21.15
C LEU A 92 -2.84 -15.50 -20.67
N ASP A 93 -3.34 -14.39 -21.20
CA ASP A 93 -4.65 -13.82 -20.84
C ASP A 93 -4.77 -13.47 -19.35
N LEU A 94 -3.65 -13.12 -18.73
CA LEU A 94 -3.57 -12.70 -17.33
C LEU A 94 -3.01 -11.28 -17.25
N ASP A 95 -3.90 -10.29 -17.35
CA ASP A 95 -3.52 -8.88 -17.24
C ASP A 95 -3.29 -8.48 -15.77
N ILE A 96 -2.05 -8.65 -15.33
CA ILE A 96 -1.59 -8.23 -14.02
C ILE A 96 -0.81 -6.93 -14.15
N LYS A 97 -1.19 -5.98 -13.31
CA LYS A 97 -0.46 -4.75 -13.05
C LYS A 97 -0.26 -4.57 -11.55
N ILE A 98 0.90 -4.06 -11.16
CA ILE A 98 1.13 -3.50 -9.84
C ILE A 98 1.20 -1.99 -10.05
N ASP A 99 0.21 -1.27 -9.52
CA ASP A 99 0.18 0.18 -9.65
C ASP A 99 1.27 0.81 -8.76
N ARG A 100 2.02 1.74 -9.33
CA ARG A 100 3.14 2.43 -8.67
C ARG A 100 2.69 3.22 -7.45
N THR A 101 1.52 3.85 -7.53
CA THR A 101 0.94 4.61 -6.43
C THR A 101 0.42 3.68 -5.35
N GLU A 102 -0.21 2.56 -5.72
CA GLU A 102 -0.65 1.55 -4.76
C GLU A 102 0.52 0.91 -4.02
N ALA A 103 1.62 0.59 -4.71
CA ALA A 103 2.85 0.08 -4.10
C ALA A 103 3.44 1.07 -3.10
N PHE A 104 3.54 2.35 -3.48
CA PHE A 104 4.00 3.43 -2.60
C PHE A 104 3.08 3.62 -1.38
N ASN A 105 1.76 3.62 -1.58
CA ASN A 105 0.80 3.73 -0.49
C ASN A 105 0.88 2.53 0.46
N LEU A 106 1.12 1.32 -0.06
CA LEU A 106 1.34 0.13 0.75
C LEU A 106 2.65 0.23 1.55
N PHE A 107 3.71 0.79 0.94
CA PHE A 107 4.96 1.11 1.63
C PHE A 107 4.71 2.05 2.82
N ILE A 108 4.06 3.20 2.59
CA ILE A 108 3.76 4.16 3.66
C ILE A 108 2.89 3.53 4.75
N LYS A 109 1.85 2.78 4.37
CA LYS A 109 0.97 2.08 5.31
C LYS A 109 1.73 1.10 6.19
N LYS A 110 2.65 0.32 5.61
CA LYS A 110 3.49 -0.63 6.36
C LYS A 110 4.52 0.08 7.22
N PHE A 111 5.14 1.14 6.71
CA PHE A 111 6.10 1.95 7.48
C PHE A 111 5.47 2.52 8.76
N GLN A 112 4.23 2.99 8.67
CA GLN A 112 3.46 3.50 9.81
C GLN A 112 2.94 2.39 10.76
N SER A 113 3.10 1.11 10.42
CA SER A 113 2.68 0.01 11.30
C SER A 113 3.64 -0.13 12.47
N VAL A 114 3.15 0.18 13.67
CA VAL A 114 3.93 0.02 14.91
C VAL A 114 4.36 -1.43 15.09
N SER A 115 3.50 -2.41 14.78
CA SER A 115 3.85 -3.83 14.92
C SER A 115 5.02 -4.26 14.03
N LEU A 116 5.06 -3.80 12.76
CA LEU A 116 6.19 -4.10 11.86
C LEU A 116 7.47 -3.39 12.32
N LEU A 117 7.35 -2.18 12.86
CA LEU A 117 8.48 -1.47 13.45
C LEU A 117 9.03 -2.20 14.67
N GLU A 118 8.17 -2.67 15.58
CA GLU A 118 8.61 -3.46 16.73
C GLU A 118 9.28 -4.77 16.31
N GLU A 119 8.74 -5.45 15.29
CA GLU A 119 9.33 -6.67 14.73
C GLU A 119 10.73 -6.40 14.15
N TYR A 120 10.88 -5.32 13.37
CA TYR A 120 12.18 -4.89 12.85
C TYR A 120 13.15 -4.56 13.98
N LEU A 121 12.75 -3.74 14.95
CA LEU A 121 13.61 -3.35 16.06
C LEU A 121 14.06 -4.57 16.87
N ARG A 122 13.17 -5.57 17.08
CA ARG A 122 13.45 -6.85 17.75
C ARG A 122 14.39 -7.77 16.98
N SER A 123 14.35 -7.73 15.65
CA SER A 123 15.15 -8.60 14.78
C SER A 123 16.46 -7.97 14.34
N SER A 124 16.61 -6.65 14.44
CA SER A 124 17.82 -5.91 14.07
C SER A 124 18.97 -6.19 15.05
N PRO A 125 20.09 -6.81 14.60
CA PRO A 125 21.24 -7.06 15.46
C PRO A 125 21.80 -5.77 16.05
N TYR A 126 21.86 -4.71 15.24
CA TYR A 126 22.37 -3.40 15.64
C TYR A 126 21.59 -2.81 16.83
N VAL A 127 20.26 -2.85 16.78
CA VAL A 127 19.39 -2.35 17.87
C VAL A 127 19.48 -3.27 19.08
N MET A 128 19.52 -4.58 18.87
CA MET A 128 19.60 -5.56 19.95
C MET A 128 20.92 -5.48 20.73
N ASP A 129 22.04 -5.22 20.08
CA ASP A 129 23.34 -5.14 20.75
C ASP A 129 23.42 -3.92 21.67
N GLN A 130 22.89 -2.77 21.24
CA GLN A 130 22.77 -1.57 22.08
C GLN A 130 21.87 -1.78 23.32
N LEU A 131 20.86 -2.65 23.21
CA LEU A 131 19.94 -2.96 24.31
C LEU A 131 20.49 -4.06 25.23
N LYS A 132 21.29 -5.00 24.73
CA LYS A 132 21.89 -6.09 25.53
C LYS A 132 23.01 -5.63 26.45
N GLU A 133 23.79 -4.63 26.04
CA GLU A 133 24.83 -4.03 26.90
C GLU A 133 24.28 -3.51 28.23
N ALA A 134 22.98 -3.21 28.30
CA ALA A 134 22.31 -2.66 29.47
C ALA A 134 21.69 -3.72 30.43
N LYS A 135 21.93 -5.03 30.26
CA LYS A 135 21.37 -6.12 31.12
C LYS A 135 19.85 -5.98 31.36
N ILE A 136 19.08 -5.84 30.28
CA ILE A 136 17.66 -5.49 30.32
C ILE A 136 16.77 -6.75 30.52
N ASP A 137 15.79 -6.68 31.43
CA ASP A 137 14.72 -7.68 31.59
C ASP A 137 13.74 -7.66 30.40
N GLU A 138 13.01 -8.74 30.13
CA GLU A 138 12.13 -8.85 28.96
C GLU A 138 11.06 -7.75 28.90
N LEU A 139 10.56 -7.32 30.07
CA LEU A 139 9.60 -6.23 30.19
C LEU A 139 10.21 -4.86 29.87
N ASP A 140 11.45 -4.63 30.30
CA ASP A 140 12.16 -3.38 30.03
C ASP A 140 12.61 -3.30 28.56
N LEU A 141 12.89 -4.45 27.93
CA LEU A 141 13.12 -4.53 26.49
C LEU A 141 11.88 -4.09 25.71
N HIS A 142 10.70 -4.59 26.09
CA HIS A 142 9.45 -4.18 25.46
C HIS A 142 9.22 -2.66 25.60
N ARG A 143 9.43 -2.09 26.80
CA ARG A 143 9.32 -0.64 27.03
C ARG A 143 10.30 0.17 26.19
N ALA A 144 11.55 -0.28 26.08
CA ALA A 144 12.57 0.37 25.27
C ALA A 144 12.17 0.38 23.78
N ILE A 145 11.65 -0.74 23.27
CA ILE A 145 11.18 -0.86 21.88
C ILE A 145 10.00 0.07 21.60
N VAL A 146 9.03 0.18 22.51
CA VAL A 146 7.92 1.13 22.39
C VAL A 146 8.43 2.58 22.41
N ALA A 147 9.35 2.92 23.30
CA ALA A 147 9.92 4.27 23.35
C ALA A 147 10.77 4.61 22.10
N LEU A 148 11.36 3.60 21.45
CA LEU A 148 12.05 3.77 20.17
C LEU A 148 11.05 3.92 19.01
N SER A 149 9.95 3.18 19.03
CA SER A 149 8.94 3.23 17.96
C SER A 149 8.28 4.62 17.86
N GLU A 150 8.06 5.30 18.99
CA GLU A 150 7.56 6.68 19.05
C GLU A 150 8.48 7.72 18.37
N LYS A 151 9.76 7.39 18.19
CA LYS A 151 10.75 8.27 17.55
C LYS A 151 10.78 8.10 16.03
N MET A 152 10.07 7.11 15.49
CA MET A 152 9.90 6.91 14.05
C MET A 152 8.66 7.67 13.57
N LYS A 153 8.80 8.47 12.52
CA LYS A 153 7.70 9.29 11.98
C LYS A 153 7.67 9.26 10.47
N ALA A 154 6.46 9.32 9.92
CA ALA A 154 6.18 9.52 8.50
C ALA A 154 5.15 10.64 8.36
N VAL A 155 5.49 11.68 7.60
CA VAL A 155 4.67 12.88 7.42
C VAL A 155 4.47 13.14 5.94
N ASP A 156 3.23 13.39 5.53
CA ASP A 156 2.90 13.84 4.17
C ASP A 156 3.27 15.33 4.01
N ASP A 157 4.19 15.62 3.10
CA ASP A 157 4.72 16.96 2.88
C ASP A 157 3.68 17.91 2.25
N ASN A 158 2.62 17.34 1.65
CA ASN A 158 1.59 18.08 0.93
C ASN A 158 0.32 18.26 1.75
N ALA A 159 0.12 17.50 2.83
CA ALA A 159 -1.07 17.56 3.68
C ALA A 159 -1.27 18.94 4.37
N SER A 160 -0.18 19.69 4.57
CA SER A 160 -0.21 21.02 5.21
C SER A 160 -0.24 22.20 4.23
N LYS A 161 -0.15 21.95 2.92
CA LYS A 161 -0.25 22.99 1.88
C LYS A 161 -1.70 23.34 1.59
N LYS A 162 -1.98 24.63 1.34
CA LYS A 162 -3.32 25.10 1.00
C LYS A 162 -3.78 24.43 -0.31
N LYS A 163 -5.07 24.03 -0.38
CA LYS A 163 -5.66 23.32 -1.53
C LYS A 163 -5.54 24.07 -2.87
N ASP A 164 -5.27 25.38 -2.83
CA ASP A 164 -5.19 26.23 -4.02
C ASP A 164 -3.84 26.14 -4.76
N GLU A 165 -2.82 25.51 -4.17
CA GLU A 165 -1.54 25.19 -4.81
C GLU A 165 -1.21 23.70 -4.64
N PRO A 166 -1.80 22.82 -5.48
CA PRO A 166 -1.48 21.40 -5.43
C PRO A 166 0.00 21.21 -5.77
N SER A 167 0.70 20.42 -4.95
CA SER A 167 2.08 20.02 -5.22
C SER A 167 2.16 19.25 -6.54
N LEU A 168 3.25 19.43 -7.27
CA LEU A 168 3.49 18.76 -8.56
C LEU A 168 3.60 17.24 -8.43
N TYR A 169 3.97 16.75 -7.26
CA TYR A 169 4.13 15.33 -6.97
C TYR A 169 3.88 15.03 -5.48
N THR A 170 3.55 13.77 -5.20
CA THR A 170 3.42 13.22 -3.85
C THR A 170 4.79 13.00 -3.24
N SER A 171 5.01 13.46 -2.02
CA SER A 171 6.22 13.17 -1.24
C SER A 171 5.90 13.02 0.23
N TRP A 172 6.68 12.18 0.90
CA TRP A 172 6.60 11.94 2.34
C TRP A 172 7.98 12.07 2.97
N THR A 173 8.04 12.76 4.10
CA THR A 173 9.24 12.82 4.94
C THR A 173 9.19 11.72 6.00
N LEU A 174 10.11 10.77 5.91
CA LEU A 174 10.36 9.73 6.91
C LEU A 174 11.49 10.19 7.82
N SER A 175 11.37 9.98 9.13
CA SER A 175 12.41 10.41 10.07
C SER A 175 12.51 9.50 11.30
N PHE A 176 13.72 9.42 11.84
CA PHE A 176 14.00 8.72 13.08
C PHE A 176 14.98 9.54 13.94
N THR A 177 14.73 9.60 15.26
CA THR A 177 15.56 10.36 16.19
C THR A 177 16.28 9.46 17.19
N ALA A 178 17.60 9.61 17.30
CA ALA A 178 18.45 8.79 18.17
C ALA A 178 19.52 9.64 18.90
N PRO A 179 20.20 9.08 19.93
CA PRO A 179 21.30 9.77 20.63
C PRO A 179 22.54 10.05 19.77
N THR A 180 22.78 9.25 18.72
CA THR A 180 23.91 9.43 17.79
C THR A 180 23.43 9.56 16.34
N SER A 181 24.19 10.27 15.51
CA SER A 181 23.88 10.45 14.09
C SER A 181 23.93 9.14 13.31
N GLU A 182 24.90 8.27 13.63
CA GLU A 182 25.07 6.96 12.99
C GLU A 182 23.90 6.02 13.29
N GLU A 183 23.46 5.96 14.55
CA GLU A 183 22.27 5.19 14.94
C GLU A 183 21.01 5.72 14.25
N ALA A 184 20.83 7.05 14.21
CA ALA A 184 19.67 7.65 13.56
C ALA A 184 19.58 7.26 12.08
N GLN A 185 20.71 7.29 11.37
CA GLN A 185 20.80 6.94 9.95
C GLN A 185 20.61 5.44 9.72
N THR A 186 21.33 4.61 10.47
CA THR A 186 21.34 3.15 10.29
C THR A 186 19.96 2.54 10.55
N VAL A 187 19.30 2.96 11.63
CA VAL A 187 17.97 2.45 11.98
C VAL A 187 16.93 2.87 10.96
N LEU A 188 16.94 4.15 10.51
CA LEU A 188 16.01 4.63 9.49
C LEU A 188 16.21 3.90 8.15
N SER A 189 17.45 3.81 7.68
CA SER A 189 17.78 3.15 6.40
C SER A 189 17.37 1.68 6.43
N GLY A 190 17.76 0.94 7.47
CA GLY A 190 17.43 -0.47 7.58
C GLY A 190 15.92 -0.72 7.71
N TYR A 191 15.17 0.18 8.35
CA TYR A 191 13.72 0.05 8.43
C TYR A 191 13.04 0.32 7.07
N ILE A 192 13.53 1.32 6.31
CA ILE A 192 13.07 1.55 4.93
C ILE A 192 13.29 0.28 4.09
N ASP A 193 14.50 -0.30 4.13
CA ASP A 193 14.84 -1.51 3.38
C ASP A 193 13.99 -2.72 3.79
N TYR A 194 13.76 -2.89 5.10
CA TYR A 194 12.89 -3.94 5.64
C TYR A 194 11.46 -3.82 5.10
N ILE A 195 10.88 -2.62 5.15
CA ILE A 195 9.52 -2.38 4.65
C ILE A 195 9.46 -2.55 3.14
N SER A 196 10.43 -2.04 2.39
CA SER A 196 10.50 -2.24 0.93
C SER A 196 10.53 -3.73 0.59
N THR A 197 11.33 -4.53 1.28
CA THR A 197 11.40 -5.99 1.09
C THR A 197 10.05 -6.67 1.35
N LEU A 198 9.33 -6.26 2.41
CA LEU A 198 8.00 -6.78 2.70
C LEU A 198 6.97 -6.43 1.62
N VAL A 199 6.99 -5.20 1.12
CA VAL A 199 6.07 -4.77 0.04
C VAL A 199 6.35 -5.54 -1.25
N VAL A 200 7.62 -5.72 -1.62
CA VAL A 200 8.01 -6.51 -2.80
C VAL A 200 7.51 -7.94 -2.67
N LYS A 201 7.79 -8.56 -1.52
CA LYS A 201 7.36 -9.94 -1.22
C LYS A 201 5.85 -10.10 -1.33
N GLU A 202 5.08 -9.28 -0.63
CA GLU A 202 3.61 -9.35 -0.63
C GLU A 202 3.03 -9.05 -2.03
N SER A 203 3.60 -8.09 -2.74
CA SER A 203 3.15 -7.74 -4.09
C SER A 203 3.34 -8.90 -5.06
N LEU A 204 4.51 -9.56 -5.04
CA LEU A 204 4.78 -10.72 -5.88
C LEU A 204 3.96 -11.94 -5.47
N GLU A 205 3.71 -12.13 -4.17
CA GLU A 205 2.81 -13.18 -3.67
C GLU A 205 1.39 -12.98 -4.18
N ASN A 206 0.87 -11.75 -4.19
CA ASN A 206 -0.41 -11.43 -4.80
C ASN A 206 -0.48 -11.77 -6.30
N VAL A 207 0.62 -11.58 -7.05
CA VAL A 207 0.72 -12.00 -8.46
C VAL A 207 0.66 -13.53 -8.59
N ARG A 208 1.40 -14.25 -7.74
CA ARG A 208 1.38 -15.72 -7.70
C ARG A 208 -0.01 -16.27 -7.40
N ASN A 209 -0.69 -15.68 -6.43
CA ASN A 209 -2.06 -16.05 -6.07
C ASN A 209 -3.03 -15.83 -7.24
N LYS A 210 -2.90 -14.70 -7.97
CA LYS A 210 -3.71 -14.45 -9.18
C LYS A 210 -3.43 -15.47 -10.29
N LEU A 211 -2.17 -15.84 -10.51
CA LEU A 211 -1.79 -16.87 -11.47
C LEU A 211 -2.38 -18.23 -11.11
N GLU A 212 -2.32 -18.61 -9.83
CA GLU A 212 -2.91 -19.86 -9.33
C GLU A 212 -4.42 -19.89 -9.56
N ILE A 213 -5.13 -18.82 -9.20
CA ILE A 213 -6.58 -18.70 -9.40
C ILE A 213 -6.95 -18.80 -10.89
N LYS A 214 -6.24 -18.09 -11.77
CA LYS A 214 -6.48 -18.15 -13.23
C LYS A 214 -6.22 -19.56 -13.78
N THR A 215 -5.14 -20.21 -13.33
CA THR A 215 -4.80 -21.58 -13.74
C THR A 215 -5.90 -22.56 -13.33
N GLN A 216 -6.37 -22.47 -12.09
CA GLN A 216 -7.44 -23.33 -11.59
C GLN A 216 -8.76 -23.08 -12.35
N PHE A 217 -9.12 -21.81 -12.56
CA PHE A 217 -10.30 -21.44 -13.33
C PHE A 217 -10.26 -22.00 -14.76
N GLU A 218 -9.18 -21.80 -15.50
CA GLU A 218 -9.07 -22.29 -16.88
C GLU A 218 -9.13 -23.81 -16.97
N LYS A 219 -8.50 -24.51 -16.00
CA LYS A 219 -8.52 -25.97 -15.90
C LYS A 219 -9.94 -26.50 -15.64
N GLU A 220 -10.65 -25.96 -14.67
CA GLU A 220 -12.04 -26.35 -14.37
C GLU A 220 -12.96 -26.02 -15.55
N LYS A 221 -12.77 -24.85 -16.14
CA LYS A 221 -13.56 -24.42 -17.29
C LYS A 221 -13.30 -25.30 -18.53
N LEU A 222 -12.07 -25.78 -18.74
CA LEU A 222 -11.75 -26.73 -19.81
C LEU A 222 -12.43 -28.09 -19.59
N ALA A 223 -12.40 -28.60 -18.35
CA ALA A 223 -13.10 -29.84 -17.99
C ALA A 223 -14.61 -29.73 -18.23
N GLN A 224 -15.21 -28.59 -17.85
CA GLN A 224 -16.62 -28.31 -18.12
C GLN A 224 -16.93 -28.28 -19.62
N ASP A 225 -16.12 -27.57 -20.41
CA ASP A 225 -16.38 -27.41 -21.85
C ASP A 225 -16.18 -28.72 -22.62
N ARG A 226 -15.27 -29.61 -22.17
CA ARG A 226 -15.17 -30.99 -22.69
C ARG A 226 -16.47 -31.77 -22.47
N ILE A 227 -17.06 -31.71 -21.27
CA ILE A 227 -18.33 -32.38 -20.98
C ILE A 227 -19.46 -31.81 -21.84
N LYS A 228 -19.55 -30.47 -21.95
CA LYS A 228 -20.55 -29.83 -22.82
C LYS A 228 -20.44 -30.27 -24.27
N THR A 229 -19.22 -30.30 -24.80
CA THR A 229 -18.96 -30.73 -26.19
C THR A 229 -19.29 -32.21 -26.37
N LYS A 230 -19.01 -33.06 -25.37
CA LYS A 230 -19.40 -34.47 -25.38
C LYS A 230 -20.93 -34.63 -25.41
N ASN A 231 -21.66 -33.91 -24.56
CA ASN A 231 -23.12 -33.95 -24.56
C ASN A 231 -23.70 -33.48 -25.91
N GLN A 232 -23.09 -32.47 -26.52
CA GLN A 232 -23.49 -32.01 -27.85
C GLN A 232 -23.23 -33.07 -28.93
N LEU A 233 -22.08 -33.75 -28.87
CA LEU A 233 -21.77 -34.88 -29.75
C LEU A 233 -22.80 -36.01 -29.57
N ASP A 234 -23.12 -36.38 -28.33
CA ASP A 234 -24.09 -37.43 -28.03
C ASP A 234 -25.49 -37.07 -28.58
N ALA A 235 -25.91 -35.80 -28.45
CA ALA A 235 -27.16 -35.31 -29.03
C ALA A 235 -27.13 -35.30 -30.58
N ASN A 236 -25.99 -34.92 -31.18
CA ASN A 236 -25.81 -34.98 -32.63
C ASN A 236 -25.89 -36.41 -33.16
N ILE A 237 -25.27 -37.38 -32.47
CA ILE A 237 -25.35 -38.80 -32.81
C ILE A 237 -26.81 -39.28 -32.84
N GLN A 238 -27.63 -38.90 -31.85
CA GLN A 238 -29.06 -39.25 -31.85
C GLN A 238 -29.80 -38.61 -33.03
N ARG A 239 -29.52 -37.33 -33.32
CA ARG A 239 -30.09 -36.65 -34.49
C ARG A 239 -29.67 -37.29 -35.81
N LEU A 240 -28.42 -37.75 -35.93
CA LEU A 240 -27.94 -38.47 -37.10
C LEU A 240 -28.60 -39.85 -37.24
N ASN A 241 -28.83 -40.59 -36.14
CA ASN A 241 -29.59 -41.84 -36.19
C ASN A 241 -30.99 -41.59 -36.78
N TYR A 242 -31.72 -40.59 -36.28
CA TYR A 242 -33.04 -40.24 -36.84
C TYR A 242 -32.96 -39.78 -38.29
N SER A 243 -31.95 -39.00 -38.65
CA SER A 243 -31.73 -38.56 -40.04
C SER A 243 -31.45 -39.75 -40.98
N LEU A 244 -30.71 -40.76 -40.52
CA LEU A 244 -30.44 -41.99 -41.27
C LEU A 244 -31.73 -42.80 -41.48
N ASP A 245 -32.55 -42.96 -40.44
CA ASP A 245 -33.83 -43.66 -40.52
C ASP A 245 -34.79 -42.96 -41.50
N ILE A 246 -34.88 -41.64 -41.44
CA ILE A 246 -35.71 -40.83 -42.34
C ILE A 246 -35.18 -40.90 -43.78
N ALA A 247 -33.86 -40.80 -43.99
CA ALA A 247 -33.26 -40.90 -45.32
C ALA A 247 -33.53 -42.27 -45.97
N ASN A 248 -33.42 -43.35 -45.18
CA ASN A 248 -33.75 -44.70 -45.62
C ASN A 248 -35.24 -44.83 -45.97
N ALA A 249 -36.14 -44.32 -45.12
CA ALA A 249 -37.58 -44.35 -45.35
C ALA A 249 -38.01 -43.53 -46.58
N ALA A 250 -37.34 -42.40 -46.83
CA ALA A 250 -37.56 -41.55 -48.01
C ALA A 250 -36.89 -42.07 -49.28
N GLY A 251 -36.09 -43.14 -49.20
CA GLY A 251 -35.36 -43.71 -50.34
C GLY A 251 -34.17 -42.85 -50.83
N ILE A 252 -33.70 -41.89 -50.03
CA ILE A 252 -32.58 -41.01 -50.36
C ILE A 252 -31.26 -41.67 -49.95
N LYS A 253 -30.67 -42.48 -50.85
CA LYS A 253 -29.39 -43.16 -50.55
C LYS A 253 -28.14 -42.31 -50.80
N LYS A 254 -28.13 -41.58 -51.91
CA LYS A 254 -27.02 -40.73 -52.35
C LYS A 254 -27.32 -39.25 -52.08
N PRO A 255 -26.29 -38.38 -52.05
CA PRO A 255 -26.50 -36.96 -51.87
C PRO A 255 -27.47 -36.39 -52.92
N VAL A 256 -28.39 -35.55 -52.47
CA VAL A 256 -29.36 -34.89 -53.35
C VAL A 256 -28.68 -33.66 -53.96
N TYR A 257 -28.15 -33.81 -55.16
CA TYR A 257 -27.65 -32.67 -55.93
C TYR A 257 -28.80 -32.01 -56.65
N SER A 258 -28.98 -30.71 -56.38
CA SER A 258 -29.89 -29.93 -57.19
C SER A 258 -29.17 -29.30 -58.36
N ASN A 259 -29.70 -29.49 -59.57
CA ASN A 259 -29.27 -28.79 -60.78
C ASN A 259 -29.73 -27.31 -60.73
N GLY A 260 -29.35 -26.56 -59.71
CA GLY A 260 -29.61 -25.12 -59.58
C GLY A 260 -30.92 -24.70 -58.90
N GLN A 261 -31.70 -25.61 -58.30
CA GLN A 261 -32.87 -25.27 -57.46
C GLN A 261 -32.53 -25.43 -55.96
N ALA A 262 -33.02 -24.59 -55.06
CA ALA A 262 -32.75 -24.79 -53.63
C ALA A 262 -33.47 -26.06 -53.12
N VAL A 263 -32.72 -27.08 -52.71
CA VAL A 263 -33.28 -28.24 -51.98
C VAL A 263 -33.61 -27.75 -50.58
N LYS A 264 -34.90 -27.78 -50.24
CA LYS A 264 -35.37 -27.46 -48.89
C LYS A 264 -35.16 -28.71 -48.02
N ASP A 265 -34.04 -28.74 -47.32
CA ASP A 265 -33.74 -29.79 -46.35
C ASP A 265 -34.54 -29.57 -45.05
N ASP A 266 -34.73 -30.65 -44.31
CA ASP A 266 -35.37 -30.58 -43.00
C ASP A 266 -34.42 -29.90 -41.99
N PRO A 267 -34.88 -28.90 -41.23
CA PRO A 267 -34.02 -28.16 -40.30
C PRO A 267 -33.62 -28.97 -39.06
N ASP A 268 -34.41 -30.00 -38.71
CA ASP A 268 -34.21 -30.81 -37.51
C ASP A 268 -33.44 -32.10 -37.83
N PHE A 269 -33.73 -32.73 -38.98
CA PHE A 269 -33.15 -34.00 -39.43
C PHE A 269 -32.72 -33.94 -40.90
N SER A 270 -31.58 -33.31 -41.15
CA SER A 270 -31.01 -33.18 -42.49
C SER A 270 -30.76 -34.53 -43.17
N ILE A 271 -31.36 -34.74 -44.34
CA ILE A 271 -31.22 -35.97 -45.15
C ILE A 271 -30.49 -35.75 -46.48
N SER A 272 -30.07 -34.51 -46.76
CA SER A 272 -29.46 -34.11 -48.04
C SER A 272 -28.15 -34.84 -48.38
N LEU A 273 -27.40 -35.30 -47.38
CA LEU A 273 -26.18 -36.10 -47.56
C LEU A 273 -26.47 -37.54 -48.07
N GLY A 274 -27.70 -38.01 -47.90
CA GLY A 274 -28.13 -39.37 -48.23
C GLY A 274 -27.69 -40.42 -47.21
N ALA A 275 -28.43 -41.54 -47.15
CA ALA A 275 -28.23 -42.59 -46.15
C ALA A 275 -26.79 -43.11 -46.10
N ASP A 276 -26.15 -43.37 -47.25
CA ASP A 276 -24.78 -43.91 -47.31
C ASP A 276 -23.77 -42.94 -46.65
N GLY A 277 -23.94 -41.63 -46.87
CA GLY A 277 -23.06 -40.62 -46.30
C GLY A 277 -23.35 -40.34 -44.82
N ILE A 278 -24.63 -40.35 -44.42
CA ILE A 278 -25.04 -40.18 -43.02
C ILE A 278 -24.56 -41.36 -42.18
N GLU A 279 -24.67 -42.60 -42.68
CA GLU A 279 -24.17 -43.81 -42.01
C GLU A 279 -22.66 -43.70 -41.73
N ARG A 280 -21.87 -43.33 -42.73
CA ARG A 280 -20.42 -43.14 -42.53
C ARG A 280 -20.11 -42.01 -41.55
N LYS A 281 -20.85 -40.90 -41.60
CA LYS A 281 -20.68 -39.79 -40.66
C LYS A 281 -21.02 -40.21 -39.22
N LEU A 282 -22.09 -40.98 -39.05
CA LEU A 282 -22.52 -41.53 -37.77
C LEU A 282 -21.48 -42.48 -37.16
N GLU A 283 -20.86 -43.34 -37.98
CA GLU A 283 -19.73 -44.17 -37.54
C GLU A 283 -18.55 -43.33 -37.05
N ILE A 284 -18.21 -42.26 -37.77
CA ILE A 284 -17.12 -41.34 -37.38
C ILE A 284 -17.44 -40.69 -36.03
N GLU A 285 -18.64 -40.11 -35.88
CA GLU A 285 -19.04 -39.43 -34.65
C GLU A 285 -19.10 -40.39 -33.44
N LYS A 286 -19.60 -41.63 -33.63
CA LYS A 286 -19.60 -42.66 -32.58
C LYS A 286 -18.18 -43.13 -32.19
N ALA A 287 -17.21 -43.02 -33.10
CA ALA A 287 -15.83 -43.41 -32.84
C ALA A 287 -15.00 -42.30 -32.15
N VAL A 288 -15.52 -41.08 -32.02
CA VAL A 288 -14.82 -39.97 -31.35
C VAL A 288 -14.69 -40.27 -29.85
N THR A 289 -13.45 -40.47 -29.38
CA THR A 289 -13.14 -40.72 -27.97
C THR A 289 -12.73 -39.45 -27.23
N ASP A 290 -12.02 -38.53 -27.89
CA ASP A 290 -11.67 -37.21 -27.39
C ASP A 290 -12.30 -36.10 -28.25
N VAL A 291 -13.19 -35.32 -27.64
CA VAL A 291 -13.85 -34.18 -28.29
C VAL A 291 -12.88 -33.06 -28.70
N ALA A 292 -11.66 -33.05 -28.16
CA ALA A 292 -10.60 -32.12 -28.58
C ALA A 292 -9.95 -32.52 -29.92
N GLU A 293 -10.17 -33.73 -30.44
CA GLU A 293 -9.59 -34.15 -31.71
C GLU A 293 -10.08 -33.27 -32.87
N LEU A 294 -11.36 -32.91 -32.87
CA LEU A 294 -12.01 -32.13 -33.92
C LEU A 294 -12.32 -30.68 -33.51
N ASN A 295 -11.93 -30.26 -32.31
CA ASN A 295 -12.23 -28.92 -31.77
C ASN A 295 -10.95 -28.12 -31.50
N GLY A 296 -10.67 -27.15 -32.37
CA GLY A 296 -9.50 -26.27 -32.25
C GLY A 296 -9.51 -25.39 -31.00
N GLU A 297 -10.67 -24.93 -30.55
CA GLU A 297 -10.78 -24.11 -29.34
C GLU A 297 -10.42 -24.91 -28.08
N LEU A 298 -10.89 -26.17 -27.98
CA LEU A 298 -10.52 -27.04 -26.87
C LEU A 298 -9.01 -27.33 -26.85
N ARG A 299 -8.38 -27.50 -28.01
CA ARG A 299 -6.91 -27.64 -28.11
C ARG A 299 -6.18 -26.37 -27.66
N ASN A 300 -6.67 -25.19 -28.07
CA ASN A 300 -6.08 -23.91 -27.68
C ASN A 300 -6.21 -23.67 -26.17
N ARG A 301 -7.36 -24.00 -25.58
CA ARG A 301 -7.56 -23.89 -24.12
C ARG A 301 -6.74 -24.90 -23.33
N GLN A 302 -6.59 -26.13 -23.83
CA GLN A 302 -5.66 -27.11 -23.27
C GLN A 302 -4.22 -26.58 -23.29
N TYR A 303 -3.77 -26.03 -24.42
CA TYR A 303 -2.46 -25.39 -24.51
C TYR A 303 -2.30 -24.22 -23.52
N LEU A 304 -3.32 -23.35 -23.39
CA LEU A 304 -3.29 -22.26 -22.42
C LEU A 304 -3.11 -22.77 -20.98
N VAL A 305 -3.87 -23.80 -20.56
CA VAL A 305 -3.76 -24.40 -19.23
C VAL A 305 -2.36 -24.97 -18.99
N GLU A 306 -1.77 -25.64 -19.98
CA GLU A 306 -0.40 -26.16 -19.90
C GLU A 306 0.63 -25.04 -19.75
N GLN A 307 0.46 -23.95 -20.48
CA GLN A 307 1.35 -22.79 -20.40
C GLN A 307 1.20 -22.04 -19.08
N LEU A 308 -0.03 -21.89 -18.56
CA LEU A 308 -0.30 -21.31 -17.24
C LEU A 308 0.32 -22.17 -16.13
N THR A 309 0.21 -23.50 -16.22
CA THR A 309 0.80 -24.43 -15.25
C THR A 309 2.34 -24.37 -15.23
N LYS A 310 2.96 -24.11 -16.39
CA LYS A 310 4.42 -23.95 -16.51
C LYS A 310 4.91 -22.54 -16.13
N ALA A 311 4.01 -21.55 -16.14
CA ALA A 311 4.35 -20.19 -15.82
C ALA A 311 4.72 -20.07 -14.33
N HIS A 312 5.74 -19.27 -14.05
CA HIS A 312 6.15 -18.92 -12.71
C HIS A 312 6.50 -17.44 -12.63
N VAL A 313 6.28 -16.86 -11.45
CA VAL A 313 6.60 -15.47 -11.16
C VAL A 313 7.96 -15.42 -10.47
N ASN A 314 8.95 -14.91 -11.18
CA ASN A 314 10.30 -14.71 -10.64
C ASN A 314 10.30 -13.70 -9.49
N ASP A 315 11.27 -13.85 -8.59
CA ASP A 315 11.58 -12.82 -7.60
C ASP A 315 12.23 -11.63 -8.29
N VAL A 316 11.41 -10.64 -8.65
CA VAL A 316 11.86 -9.38 -9.24
C VAL A 316 12.06 -8.38 -8.12
N ASN A 317 13.26 -7.80 -8.04
CA ASN A 317 13.50 -6.73 -7.09
C ASN A 317 13.03 -5.38 -7.65
N PHE A 318 12.32 -4.60 -6.84
CA PHE A 318 11.94 -3.22 -7.17
C PHE A 318 11.81 -2.41 -5.88
N THR A 319 11.90 -1.09 -5.97
CA THR A 319 11.72 -0.20 -4.82
C THR A 319 10.32 0.42 -4.90
N PRO A 320 9.42 0.11 -3.95
CA PRO A 320 8.01 0.49 -4.00
C PRO A 320 7.74 1.95 -3.68
#